data_AF-A0A7X0DPX6-F1
#
_entry.id   AF-A0A7X0DPX6-F1
#
_cell.length_a   1.000
_cell.length_b   1.000
_cell.length_c   1.000
_cell.angle_alpha   90.00
_cell.angle_beta   90.00
_cell.angle_gamma   90.00
#
_symmetry.space_group_name_H-M   'P 1'
#
loop_
_entity.id
_entity.type
_entity.pdbx_description
1 polymer ?
#
loop_
_entity_poly.entity_id
_entity_poly.type
_entity_poly.pdbx_seq_one_letter_code
_entity_poly.pdbx_strand_id
1 'polypeptide(L)' 'MYLVTFLAKTKVKVNDPNYPEYPYPDLSTLKDEHSMTSIKYNINIFLKYIKEAKPIAKKVYNKYSQLKM' A
#
# COMPACT_ATOMS: atom_id res chain seq x y z
N MET A 1 6.70 0.17 -0.45
CA MET A 1 6.65 1.11 0.71
C MET A 1 5.86 2.38 0.43
N TYR A 2 6.06 3.08 -0.71
CA TYR A 2 5.42 4.38 -0.97
C TYR A 2 3.90 4.45 -0.71
N LEU A 3 3.12 3.45 -1.15
CA LEU A 3 1.66 3.41 -0.94
C LEU A 3 1.27 3.31 0.54
N VAL A 4 1.89 2.39 1.30
CA VAL A 4 1.66 2.23 2.75
C VAL A 4 1.97 3.54 3.46
N THR A 5 3.14 4.12 3.19
CA THR A 5 3.58 5.35 3.85
C THR A 5 2.65 6.52 3.53
N PHE A 6 2.23 6.65 2.27
CA PHE A 6 1.25 7.66 1.86
C PHE A 6 -0.08 7.50 2.61
N LEU A 7 -0.61 6.28 2.65
CA LEU A 7 -1.88 5.98 3.30
C LEU A 7 -1.82 6.19 4.82
N ALA A 8 -0.72 5.79 5.47
CA ALA A 8 -0.52 5.96 6.91
C ALA A 8 -0.35 7.44 7.30
N LYS A 9 0.52 8.18 6.59
CA LYS A 9 0.73 9.61 6.85
C LYS A 9 -0.54 10.42 6.59
N THR A 10 -1.28 10.10 5.55
CA THR A 10 -2.53 10.80 5.23
C THR A 10 -3.60 10.51 6.29
N LYS A 11 -3.75 9.26 6.74
CA LYS A 11 -4.69 8.89 7.83
C LYS A 11 -4.46 9.74 9.08
N VAL A 12 -3.21 9.85 9.53
CA VAL A 12 -2.85 10.67 10.70
C VAL A 12 -3.12 12.15 10.46
N LYS A 13 -2.80 12.67 9.27
CA LYS A 13 -2.97 14.08 8.94
C LYS A 13 -4.43 14.52 8.86
N VAL A 14 -5.29 13.71 8.25
CA VAL A 14 -6.69 14.07 8.02
C VAL A 14 -7.59 13.73 9.21
N ASN A 15 -7.17 12.77 10.05
CA ASN A 15 -7.89 12.31 11.24
C ASN A 15 -9.39 12.03 10.98
N ASP A 16 -9.72 11.51 9.79
CA ASP A 16 -11.09 11.19 9.40
C ASP A 16 -11.49 9.83 10.02
N PRO A 17 -12.55 9.77 10.86
CA PRO A 17 -13.07 8.50 11.39
C PRO A 17 -13.48 7.50 10.29
N ASN A 18 -13.85 8.01 9.10
CA ASN A 18 -14.25 7.24 7.94
C ASN A 18 -13.11 7.07 6.92
N TYR A 19 -11.84 7.20 7.36
CA TYR A 19 -10.70 6.96 6.50
C TYR A 19 -10.72 5.51 5.99
N PRO A 20 -10.56 5.26 4.68
CA PRO A 20 -10.69 3.93 4.12
C PRO A 20 -9.67 2.97 4.73
N GLU A 21 -10.11 1.75 5.01
CA GLU A 21 -9.21 0.66 5.36
C GLU A 21 -8.34 0.29 4.16
N TYR A 22 -7.11 -0.16 4.46
CA TYR A 22 -6.17 -0.60 3.45
C TYR A 22 -5.29 -1.72 4.01
N PRO A 23 -4.91 -2.69 3.17
CA PRO A 23 -4.05 -3.78 3.62
C PRO A 23 -2.64 -3.28 3.91
N TYR A 24 -1.93 -3.99 4.78
CA TYR A 24 -0.47 -3.90 4.89
C TYR A 24 0.14 -5.09 4.16
N PRO A 25 1.30 -4.93 3.49
CA PRO A 25 2.02 -6.06 2.93
C PRO A 25 2.46 -6.97 4.09
N ASP A 26 2.10 -8.25 4.03
CA ASP A 26 2.53 -9.22 5.03
C ASP A 26 3.99 -9.62 4.79
N LEU A 27 4.89 -8.89 5.45
CA LEU A 27 6.32 -9.09 5.30
C LEU A 27 6.81 -10.41 5.93
N SER A 28 6.02 -11.02 6.81
CA SER A 28 6.38 -12.31 7.43
C SER A 28 6.37 -13.47 6.44
N THR A 29 5.68 -13.30 5.31
CA THR A 29 5.60 -14.29 4.24
C THR A 29 6.79 -14.22 3.27
N LEU A 30 7.66 -13.22 3.39
CA LEU A 30 8.80 -13.07 2.51
C LEU A 30 9.84 -14.16 2.78
N LYS A 31 10.33 -14.77 1.71
CA LYS A 31 11.46 -15.69 1.76
C LYS A 31 12.77 -14.92 1.87
N ASP A 32 13.63 -15.35 2.78
CA ASP A 32 14.99 -14.85 3.00
C ASP A 32 16.00 -15.46 2.01
N GLU A 33 15.70 -16.63 1.46
CA GLU A 33 16.49 -17.30 0.44
C GLU A 33 16.74 -16.42 -0.80
N HIS A 34 18.03 -16.27 -1.16
CA HIS A 34 18.46 -15.55 -2.37
C HIS A 34 18.41 -16.44 -3.63
N SER A 35 17.27 -17.11 -3.88
CA SER A 35 17.03 -17.90 -5.08
C SER A 35 16.09 -17.18 -6.06
N MET A 36 16.20 -17.46 -7.36
CA MET A 36 15.30 -16.87 -8.37
C MET A 36 13.82 -17.15 -8.07
N THR A 37 13.51 -18.35 -7.58
CA THR A 37 12.15 -18.75 -7.19
C THR A 37 11.65 -17.92 -6.00
N SER A 38 12.48 -17.74 -4.98
CA SER A 38 12.14 -16.98 -3.78
C SER A 38 11.98 -15.48 -4.06
N ILE A 39 12.81 -14.92 -4.96
CA ILE A 39 12.64 -13.56 -5.47
C ILE A 39 11.32 -13.40 -6.23
N LYS A 40 10.98 -14.31 -7.16
CA LYS A 40 9.70 -14.27 -7.90
C LYS A 40 8.49 -14.35 -6.96
N TYR A 41 8.57 -15.21 -5.96
CA TYR A 41 7.53 -15.36 -4.94
C TYR A 41 7.33 -14.05 -4.15
N ASN A 42 8.41 -13.45 -3.64
CA ASN A 42 8.36 -12.17 -2.93
C ASN A 42 7.82 -11.04 -3.81
N ILE A 43 8.21 -10.97 -5.08
CA ILE A 43 7.67 -10.00 -6.06
C ILE A 43 6.14 -10.17 -6.20
N ASN A 44 5.64 -11.40 -6.28
CA ASN A 44 4.20 -11.65 -6.40
C ASN A 44 3.41 -11.17 -5.17
N ILE A 45 3.95 -11.33 -3.96
CA ILE A 45 3.36 -10.78 -2.73
C ILE A 45 3.22 -9.26 -2.84
N PHE A 46 4.29 -8.57 -3.24
CA PHE A 46 4.26 -7.12 -3.41
C PHE A 46 3.33 -6.67 -4.54
N LEU A 47 3.28 -7.39 -5.67
CA LEU A 47 2.36 -7.09 -6.77
C LEU A 47 0.90 -7.23 -6.34
N LYS A 48 0.56 -8.25 -5.57
CA LYS A 48 -0.77 -8.43 -5.00
C LYS A 48 -1.14 -7.24 -4.10
N TYR A 49 -0.24 -6.88 -3.18
CA TYR A 49 -0.43 -5.70 -2.33
C TYR A 49 -0.64 -4.42 -3.14
N ILE A 50 0.18 -4.16 -4.17
CA ILE A 50 0.05 -2.96 -5.02
C ILE A 50 -1.31 -2.94 -5.72
N LYS A 51 -1.76 -4.09 -6.25
CA LYS A 51 -3.05 -4.21 -6.94
C LYS A 51 -4.22 -3.81 -6.04
N GLU A 52 -4.17 -4.17 -4.77
CA GLU A 52 -5.21 -3.87 -3.78
C GLU A 52 -5.10 -2.42 -3.24
N ALA A 53 -3.90 -1.97 -2.89
CA ALA A 53 -3.69 -0.67 -2.25
C ALA A 53 -3.76 0.53 -3.21
N LYS A 54 -3.37 0.36 -4.49
CA LYS A 54 -3.34 1.45 -5.48
C LYS A 54 -4.70 2.14 -5.69
N PRO A 55 -5.83 1.44 -5.91
CA PRO A 55 -7.13 2.11 -6.06
C PRO A 55 -7.55 2.87 -4.79
N ILE A 56 -7.20 2.37 -3.61
CA ILE A 56 -7.49 3.04 -2.34
C ILE A 56 -6.67 4.33 -2.22
N ALA A 57 -5.36 4.25 -2.49
CA ALA A 57 -4.49 5.42 -2.50
C ALA A 57 -4.96 6.48 -3.51
N LYS A 58 -5.44 6.08 -4.69
CA LYS A 58 -6.04 7.01 -5.66
C LYS A 58 -7.30 7.68 -5.11
N LYS A 59 -8.20 6.94 -4.45
CA LYS A 59 -9.40 7.51 -3.80
C LYS A 59 -9.02 8.50 -2.70
N VAL A 60 -8.07 8.15 -1.83
CA VAL A 60 -7.55 9.02 -0.78
C VAL A 60 -6.94 10.28 -1.38
N TYR A 61 -6.09 10.14 -2.39
CA TYR A 61 -5.50 11.28 -3.10
C TYR A 61 -6.58 12.20 -3.66
N ASN A 62 -7.56 11.66 -4.39
CA ASN A 62 -8.62 12.48 -4.97
C ASN A 62 -9.50 13.17 -3.91
N LYS A 63 -9.71 12.53 -2.75
CA LYS A 63 -10.55 13.08 -1.67
C LYS A 63 -9.84 14.21 -0.90
N TYR A 64 -8.55 14.05 -0.61
CA TYR A 64 -7.83 14.94 0.31
C TYR A 64 -6.75 15.81 -0.35
N SER A 65 -6.40 15.56 -1.62
CA SER A 65 -5.47 16.41 -2.35
C SER A 65 -6.13 17.73 -2.68
N GLN A 66 -5.45 18.82 -2.34
CA GLN A 66 -5.82 20.18 -2.77
C GLN A 66 -5.51 20.41 -4.25
N LEU A 67 -4.59 19.62 -4.82
CA LEU A 67 -4.33 19.54 -6.26
C LEU A 67 -5.42 18.67 -6.87
N LYS A 68 -6.54 19.28 -7.24
CA LYS A 68 -7.56 18.63 -8.07
C LYS A 68 -6.99 18.46 -9.48
N MET A 69 -6.97 17.23 -9.98
CA MET A 69 -6.76 16.95 -11.41
C MET A 69 -7.99 17.34 -12.20
#